data_AF-A0A9E7JKJ1-F1
#
_entry.id   AF-A0A9E7JKJ1-F1
#
_cell.length_a   1.000
_cell.length_b   1.000
_cell.length_c   1.000
_cell.angle_alpha   90.00
_cell.angle_beta   90.00
_cell.angle_gamma   90.00
#
_symmetry.space_group_name_H-M   'P 1'
#
loop_
_entity.id
_entity.type
_entity.pdbx_description
1 polymer ?
#
loop_
_entity_poly.entity_id
_entity_poly.type
_entity_poly.pdbx_seq_one_letter_code
_entity_poly.pdbx_strand_id
1 'polypeptide(L)' 'MADEEPVDPKQYLEDTCKPKCIRPLRAYQACVKRIKGDETGHKHCTGQYFDYWKCIDDCVALKLFDKLK' A
#
# COMPACT_ATOMS: atom_id res chain seq x y z
N MET A 1 29.44 17.22 7.42
CA MET A 1 28.10 17.11 6.81
C MET A 1 27.73 15.64 6.83
N ALA A 2 26.99 15.24 7.85
CA ALA A 2 26.68 13.84 8.13
C ALA A 2 25.30 13.85 8.81
N ASP A 3 24.25 14.11 8.04
CA ASP A 3 22.87 14.09 8.55
C ASP A 3 21.85 14.07 7.39
N GLU A 4 21.98 13.10 6.48
CA GLU A 4 20.87 12.78 5.57
C GLU A 4 20.44 11.36 5.94
N GLU A 5 19.25 11.24 6.54
CA GLU A 5 18.71 9.94 6.93
C GLU A 5 18.62 9.04 5.68
N PRO A 6 19.09 7.78 5.76
CA PRO A 6 19.00 6.87 4.63
C PRO A 6 17.52 6.64 4.28
N VAL A 7 17.13 7.01 3.06
CA VAL A 7 15.77 6.82 2.54
C VAL A 7 15.51 5.32 2.33
N ASP A 8 14.45 4.78 2.92
CA ASP A 8 14.02 3.40 2.70
C ASP A 8 13.65 3.19 1.21
N PRO A 9 14.42 2.38 0.45
CA PRO A 9 14.12 2.13 -0.95
C PRO A 9 12.74 1.49 -1.16
N LYS A 10 12.24 0.72 -0.19
CA LYS A 10 10.92 0.11 -0.26
C LYS A 10 9.83 1.18 -0.27
N GLN A 11 9.84 2.10 0.68
CA GLN A 11 8.85 3.17 0.78
C GLN A 11 8.80 4.01 -0.51
N TYR A 12 9.96 4.39 -1.05
CA TYR A 12 10.04 5.13 -2.31
C TYR A 12 9.43 4.36 -3.50
N LEU A 13 9.71 3.05 -3.59
CA LEU A 13 9.17 2.20 -4.64
C LEU A 13 7.65 1.99 -4.48
N GLU A 14 7.16 1.82 -3.26
CA GLU A 14 5.73 1.73 -2.96
C GLU A 14 5.00 2.99 -3.43
N ASP A 15 5.50 4.18 -3.10
CA ASP A 15 4.91 5.45 -3.54
C ASP A 15 4.85 5.57 -5.07
N THR A 16 5.87 5.10 -5.76
CA THR A 16 5.91 5.03 -7.22
C THR A 16 4.90 4.02 -7.79
N CYS A 17 4.58 2.96 -7.04
CA CYS A 17 3.65 1.90 -7.43
C CYS A 17 2.17 2.23 -7.11
N LYS A 18 1.89 3.06 -6.09
CA LYS A 18 0.52 3.51 -5.72
C LYS A 18 -0.34 3.96 -6.90
N PRO A 19 0.09 4.84 -7.82
CA PRO A 19 -0.75 5.29 -8.94
C PRO A 19 -1.11 4.16 -9.93
N LYS A 20 -0.32 3.08 -9.99
CA LYS A 20 -0.59 1.91 -10.84
C LYS A 20 -1.67 0.99 -10.26
N CYS A 21 -1.87 1.04 -8.95
CA CYS A 21 -2.80 0.22 -8.20
C CYS A 21 -4.11 0.97 -7.83
N ILE A 22 -4.53 1.91 -8.68
CA ILE A 22 -5.68 2.78 -8.39
C ILE A 22 -7.02 2.03 -8.28
N ARG A 23 -7.20 0.95 -9.04
CA ARG A 23 -8.44 0.16 -9.02
C ARG A 23 -8.68 -0.51 -7.66
N PRO A 24 -7.76 -1.32 -7.11
CA PRO A 24 -7.95 -1.88 -5.78
C PRO A 24 -7.96 -0.81 -4.69
N LEU A 25 -7.21 0.30 -4.83
CA LEU A 25 -7.28 1.44 -3.91
C LEU A 25 -8.70 2.02 -3.81
N ARG A 26 -9.38 2.23 -4.95
CA ARG A 26 -10.77 2.72 -4.98
C ARG A 26 -11.74 1.74 -4.32
N ALA A 27 -11.55 0.43 -4.53
CA ALA A 27 -12.37 -0.59 -3.88
C ALA A 27 -12.18 -0.59 -2.35
N TYR A 28 -10.93 -0.45 -1.89
CA TYR A 28 -10.62 -0.31 -0.47
C TYR A 28 -11.25 0.95 0.13
N GLN A 29 -11.10 2.12 -0.52
CA GLN A 29 -11.72 3.37 -0.08
C GLN A 29 -13.25 3.29 -0.03
N ALA A 30 -13.89 2.62 -0.98
CA ALA A 30 -15.33 2.39 -0.97
C ALA A 30 -15.74 1.52 0.23
N CYS A 31 -14.96 0.47 0.55
CA CYS A 31 -15.19 -0.33 1.74
C CYS A 31 -15.03 0.48 3.03
N VAL A 32 -13.96 1.29 3.16
CA VAL A 32 -13.72 2.15 4.33
C VAL A 32 -14.90 3.10 4.56
N LYS A 33 -15.44 3.70 3.50
CA LYS A 33 -16.64 4.56 3.58
C LYS A 33 -17.87 3.78 4.07
N ARG A 34 -18.05 2.54 3.61
CA ARG A 34 -19.17 1.67 4.01
C ARG A 34 -19.13 1.30 5.50
N ILE A 35 -17.94 1.08 6.05
CA ILE A 35 -17.78 0.65 7.46
C ILE A 35 -17.57 1.81 8.44
N LYS A 36 -17.45 3.06 7.97
CA LYS A 36 -17.12 4.23 8.80
C LYS A 36 -18.07 4.47 9.99
N GLY A 37 -19.34 4.10 9.85
CA GLY A 37 -20.36 4.23 10.91
C GLY A 37 -20.62 2.93 11.67
N ASP A 38 -19.77 1.92 11.55
CA ASP A 38 -19.93 0.66 12.27
C ASP A 38 -19.26 0.73 13.64
N GLU A 39 -20.06 0.66 14.70
CA GLU A 39 -19.58 0.67 16.10
C GLU A 39 -19.45 -0.75 16.68
N THR A 40 -19.92 -1.77 15.95
CA THR A 40 -19.92 -3.17 16.39
C THR A 40 -18.53 -3.81 16.35
N GLY A 41 -17.61 -3.26 15.56
CA GLY A 41 -16.28 -3.82 15.32
C GLY A 41 -16.26 -5.07 14.44
N HIS A 42 -17.41 -5.53 13.92
CA HIS A 42 -17.50 -6.74 13.11
C HIS A 42 -17.24 -6.48 11.62
N LYS A 43 -17.49 -5.27 11.09
CA LYS A 43 -17.22 -4.98 9.69
C LYS A 43 -15.76 -4.57 9.49
N HIS A 44 -15.09 -5.19 8.53
CA HIS A 44 -13.71 -4.88 8.17
C HIS A 44 -13.48 -4.93 6.65
N CYS A 45 -12.37 -4.35 6.20
CA CYS A 45 -11.99 -4.22 4.80
C CYS A 45 -10.68 -4.96 4.46
N THR A 46 -10.32 -5.97 5.26
CA THR A 46 -9.05 -6.71 5.14
C THR A 46 -8.87 -7.35 3.77
N GLY A 47 -9.93 -7.86 3.14
CA GLY A 47 -9.84 -8.39 1.77
C GLY A 47 -9.41 -7.34 0.75
N GLN A 48 -10.07 -6.18 0.73
CA GLN A 48 -9.70 -5.10 -0.19
C GLN A 48 -8.33 -4.49 0.13
N TYR A 49 -7.95 -4.50 1.42
CA TYR A 49 -6.61 -4.12 1.85
C TYR A 49 -5.56 -5.07 1.27
N PHE A 50 -5.78 -6.39 1.37
CA PHE A 50 -4.88 -7.39 0.80
C PHE A 50 -4.80 -7.30 -0.72
N ASP A 51 -5.92 -7.05 -1.43
CA ASP A 51 -5.91 -6.86 -2.87
C ASP A 51 -5.09 -5.63 -3.29
N TYR A 52 -5.19 -4.53 -2.54
CA TYR A 52 -4.44 -3.31 -2.79
C TYR A 52 -2.94 -3.51 -2.54
N TRP A 53 -2.58 -4.09 -1.40
CA TRP A 53 -1.19 -4.33 -1.05
C TRP A 53 -0.53 -5.37 -1.95
N LYS A 54 -1.24 -6.45 -2.31
CA LYS A 54 -0.74 -7.41 -3.29
C LYS A 54 -0.34 -6.74 -4.61
N CYS A 55 -1.16 -5.82 -5.12
CA CYS A 55 -0.81 -5.07 -6.33
C CYS A 55 0.46 -4.22 -6.16
N ILE A 56 0.63 -3.57 -5.00
CA ILE A 56 1.82 -2.78 -4.70
C ILE A 56 3.04 -3.70 -4.58
N ASP A 57 2.93 -4.79 -3.82
CA ASP A 57 4.00 -5.76 -3.61
C ASP A 57 4.44 -6.38 -4.94
N ASP A 58 3.51 -6.79 -5.80
CA ASP A 58 3.80 -7.31 -7.15
C ASP A 58 4.57 -6.27 -8.00
N CYS A 59 4.26 -4.98 -7.84
CA CYS A 59 4.96 -3.88 -8.54
C CYS A 59 6.37 -3.59 -7.97
N VAL A 60 6.54 -3.68 -6.65
CA VAL A 60 7.78 -3.40 -5.93
C VAL A 60 8.77 -4.56 -6.03
N ALA A 61 8.27 -5.81 -6.04
CA ALA A 61 9.08 -7.03 -6.03
C ALA A 61 10.14 -7.07 -7.15
N LEU A 62 9.83 -6.51 -8.31
CA LEU A 62 10.72 -6.48 -9.48
C LEU A 62 11.91 -5.51 -9.33
N LYS A 63 11.92 -4.62 -8.32
CA LYS A 63 12.88 -3.51 -8.22
C LYS A 63 13.56 -3.40 -6.86
N LEU A 64 12.95 -3.96 -5.81
CA LEU A 64 13.41 -3.75 -4.45
C LEU A 64 14.79 -4.37 -4.21
N PHE A 65 15.00 -5.61 -4.62
CA PHE A 65 16.27 -6.31 -4.37
C PHE A 65 17.44 -5.73 -5.16
N ASP A 66 17.20 -5.02 -6.28
CA ASP A 66 18.25 -4.29 -7.00
C ASP A 66 18.78 -3.08 -6.20
N LYS A 67 18.04 -2.63 -5.18
CA LYS A 67 18.39 -1.49 -4.30
C LYS A 67 18.96 -1.93 -2.96
N LEU A 68 18.88 -3.22 -2.63
CA LEU A 68 19.38 -3.78 -1.38
C LEU A 68 20.75 -4.44 -1.63
N LYS A 69 21.66 -4.32 -0.65
CA LYS A 69 22.99 -4.94 -0.67
C LYS A 69 23.11 -5.98 0.43
#